data_AF-A0A7S1RCX3-F1
#
_entry.id   AF-A0A7S1RCX3-F1
#
_cell.length_a   1.000
_cell.length_b   1.000
_cell.length_c   1.000
_cell.angle_alpha   90.00
_cell.angle_beta   90.00
_cell.angle_gamma   90.00
#
_symmetry.space_group_name_H-M   'P 1'
#
loop_
_entity.id
_entity.type
_entity.pdbx_description
1 polymer ?
#
loop_
_entity_poly.entity_id
_entity_poly.type
_entity_poly.pdbx_seq_one_letter_code
_entity_poly.pdbx_strand_id
1 'polypeptide(L)'
;TEFMAETTGFALIDLWGAGGGGTGSVKTASSEDESFLEVSMEGDDTFSGVYARKGVTSSGASWYEHNSQDNNNYRSQSTYLYYDPDCSNHGFGGRWFFGDSAPDTSRRIGLDPQNRMGNSDNRCVFRAEKMAGGNSVPMGRQTWATGDTAVAVSI
;
A
#
# COMPACT_ATOMS: atom_id res chain seq x y z
N THR A 1 31.85 29.61 -3.52
CA THR A 1 31.08 28.35 -3.62
C THR A 1 32.00 27.32 -4.20
N GLU A 2 32.60 26.49 -3.34
CA GLU A 2 33.23 25.20 -3.68
C GLU A 2 33.83 24.65 -2.38
N PHE A 3 33.45 23.45 -1.95
CA PHE A 3 34.28 22.60 -1.10
C PHE A 3 33.88 21.12 -1.30
N MET A 4 34.80 20.41 -1.95
CA MET A 4 35.31 19.06 -1.75
C MET A 4 34.38 17.83 -1.72
N ALA A 5 34.83 16.86 -2.53
CA ALA A 5 34.36 15.49 -2.67
C ALA A 5 34.77 14.59 -1.50
N GLU A 6 34.01 13.51 -1.26
CA GLU A 6 34.57 12.27 -0.72
C GLU A 6 34.00 11.05 -1.46
N THR A 7 34.95 10.27 -1.99
CA THR A 7 34.76 9.00 -2.68
C THR A 7 34.88 7.87 -1.65
N THR A 8 33.86 7.04 -1.50
CA THR A 8 33.97 5.63 -1.05
C THR A 8 32.79 4.91 -1.73
N GLY A 9 32.96 4.06 -2.74
CA GLY A 9 33.75 2.84 -2.77
C GLY A 9 32.77 1.67 -2.76
N PHE A 10 32.43 1.10 -3.92
CA PHE A 10 31.74 -0.19 -3.98
C PHE A 10 32.53 -1.14 -4.88
N ALA A 11 32.89 -2.28 -4.28
CA ALA A 11 33.63 -3.35 -4.93
C ALA A 11 32.75 -4.02 -5.99
N LEU A 12 33.27 -4.12 -7.21
CA LEU A 12 32.74 -4.99 -8.25
C LEU A 12 33.14 -6.43 -7.91
N ILE A 13 32.17 -7.24 -7.49
CA ILE A 13 32.30 -8.70 -7.62
C ILE A 13 31.73 -9.05 -8.99
N ASP A 14 32.65 -9.20 -9.95
CA ASP A 14 32.38 -9.81 -11.25
C ASP A 14 32.39 -11.33 -11.06
N LEU A 15 31.25 -11.97 -11.24
CA LEU A 15 31.10 -13.43 -11.21
C LEU A 15 30.51 -13.91 -12.54
N TRP A 16 31.38 -13.96 -13.55
CA TRP A 16 31.34 -14.77 -14.77
C TRP A 16 30.23 -14.51 -15.82
N GLY A 17 30.66 -14.13 -17.03
CA GLY A 17 29.89 -14.39 -18.26
C GLY A 17 30.30 -13.54 -19.47
N ALA A 18 31.30 -14.00 -20.22
CA ALA A 18 31.87 -13.37 -21.41
C ALA A 18 30.88 -12.84 -22.48
N GLY A 19 31.17 -11.64 -23.00
CA GLY A 19 30.99 -11.31 -24.41
C GLY A 19 29.90 -10.29 -24.76
N GLY A 20 30.32 -9.17 -25.37
CA GLY A 20 29.48 -8.38 -26.27
C GLY A 20 29.08 -7.00 -25.74
N GLY A 21 29.71 -5.96 -26.28
CA GLY A 21 29.42 -4.57 -25.99
C GLY A 21 27.98 -4.17 -26.34
N GLY A 22 27.28 -3.65 -25.35
CA GLY A 22 26.09 -2.84 -25.52
C GLY A 22 26.14 -1.75 -24.47
N THR A 23 26.18 -0.50 -24.91
CA THR A 23 25.91 0.68 -24.09
C THR A 23 24.45 0.61 -23.64
N GLY A 24 24.17 -0.24 -22.67
CA GLY A 24 22.91 -0.27 -21.95
C GLY A 24 22.95 0.90 -20.98
N SER A 25 22.01 1.83 -21.14
CA SER A 25 21.74 2.88 -20.17
C SER A 25 21.86 2.32 -18.76
N VAL A 26 22.66 2.99 -17.92
CA VAL A 26 22.61 2.79 -16.47
C VAL A 26 21.14 2.92 -16.10
N LYS A 27 20.50 1.79 -15.81
CA LYS A 27 19.26 1.79 -15.05
C LYS A 27 19.70 2.24 -13.66
N THR A 28 19.66 3.54 -13.44
CA THR A 28 19.48 4.10 -12.11
C THR A 28 18.32 3.29 -11.53
N ALA A 29 18.58 2.51 -10.48
CA ALA A 29 17.53 1.84 -9.74
C ALA A 29 16.59 2.93 -9.22
N SER A 30 15.48 3.10 -9.93
CA SER A 30 14.42 4.05 -9.64
C SER A 30 13.21 3.18 -9.33
N SER A 31 12.80 3.21 -8.06
CA SER A 31 11.70 2.48 -7.43
C SER A 31 11.77 0.97 -7.57
N GLU A 32 12.05 0.31 -6.44
CA GLU A 32 11.72 -1.09 -6.24
C GLU A 32 10.25 -1.35 -6.62
N ASP A 33 10.02 -2.54 -7.14
CA ASP A 33 8.82 -2.99 -7.83
C ASP A 33 7.56 -2.80 -6.95
N GLU A 34 6.75 -1.76 -7.20
CA GLU A 34 5.40 -1.53 -6.60
C GLU A 34 4.41 -2.68 -6.88
N SER A 35 4.87 -3.81 -7.42
CA SER A 35 4.09 -5.02 -7.61
C SER A 35 3.72 -5.68 -6.28
N PHE A 36 4.52 -5.47 -5.23
CA PHE A 36 4.25 -6.00 -3.89
C PHE A 36 4.61 -4.99 -2.79
N LEU A 37 3.89 -5.04 -1.68
CA LEU A 37 4.17 -4.30 -0.45
C LEU A 37 4.30 -5.28 0.71
N GLU A 38 5.32 -5.13 1.54
CA GLU A 38 5.43 -5.88 2.79
C GLU A 38 4.90 -5.03 3.93
N VAL A 39 3.78 -5.43 4.50
CA VAL A 39 3.11 -4.68 5.58
C VAL A 39 3.39 -5.36 6.90
N SER A 40 3.86 -4.60 7.89
CA SER A 40 4.05 -5.06 9.26
C SER A 40 3.31 -4.13 10.23
N MET A 41 2.37 -4.68 10.98
CA MET A 41 1.61 -3.95 12.01
C MET A 41 2.12 -4.31 13.42
N GLU A 42 2.38 -3.30 14.25
CA GLU A 42 2.85 -3.50 15.62
C GLU A 42 1.69 -3.90 16.54
N GLY A 43 1.81 -5.06 17.19
CA GLY A 43 0.86 -5.53 18.20
C GLY A 43 -0.40 -6.23 17.67
N ASP A 44 -0.54 -6.33 16.34
CA ASP A 44 -1.61 -7.07 15.67
C ASP A 44 -1.07 -7.63 14.34
N ASP A 45 -0.98 -8.95 14.20
CA ASP A 45 -0.48 -9.59 12.98
C ASP A 45 -1.58 -9.83 11.94
N THR A 46 -2.85 -9.53 12.24
CA THR A 46 -4.02 -9.85 11.40
C THR A 46 -3.91 -9.28 9.98
N PHE A 47 -3.25 -8.15 9.81
CA PHE A 47 -3.07 -7.47 8.51
C PHE A 47 -1.62 -7.45 8.03
N SER A 48 -0.71 -8.07 8.78
CA SER A 48 0.69 -8.15 8.41
C SER A 48 0.89 -9.19 7.30
N GLY A 49 1.78 -8.90 6.37
CA GLY A 49 2.14 -9.80 5.28
C GLY A 49 2.36 -9.08 3.96
N VAL A 50 2.48 -9.88 2.90
CA VAL A 50 2.75 -9.37 1.55
C VAL A 50 1.43 -9.07 0.84
N TYR A 51 1.30 -7.84 0.34
CA TYR A 51 0.18 -7.33 -0.43
C TYR A 51 0.59 -7.25 -1.90
N ALA A 52 -0.11 -7.97 -2.77
CA ALA A 52 0.13 -7.92 -4.20
C ALA A 52 -0.71 -6.82 -4.85
N ARG A 53 -0.09 -6.00 -5.70
CA ARG A 53 -0.80 -4.97 -6.45
C ARG A 53 -1.76 -5.59 -7.44
N LYS A 54 -3.01 -5.13 -7.43
CA LYS A 54 -4.07 -5.65 -8.30
C LYS A 54 -4.48 -4.69 -9.41
N GLY A 55 -4.27 -3.40 -9.22
CA GLY A 55 -4.53 -2.41 -10.26
C GLY A 55 -4.53 -0.98 -9.76
N VAL A 56 -5.23 -0.12 -10.50
CA VAL A 56 -5.42 1.30 -10.20
C VAL A 56 -6.92 1.60 -10.17
N THR A 57 -7.38 2.32 -9.16
CA THR A 57 -8.76 2.77 -9.03
C THR A 57 -9.03 3.97 -9.95
N SER A 58 -10.30 4.33 -10.19
CA SER A 58 -10.58 5.51 -11.03
C SER A 58 -10.19 6.86 -10.39
N SER A 59 -9.83 6.87 -9.10
CA SER A 59 -9.19 8.02 -8.43
C SER A 59 -7.68 8.13 -8.72
N GLY A 60 -7.10 7.13 -9.41
CA GLY A 60 -5.70 7.10 -9.83
C GLY A 60 -4.75 6.44 -8.83
N ALA A 61 -5.26 5.95 -7.69
CA ALA A 61 -4.44 5.27 -6.69
C ALA A 61 -4.30 3.78 -6.98
N SER A 62 -3.12 3.22 -6.73
CA SER A 62 -2.93 1.76 -6.72
C SER A 62 -3.75 1.10 -5.60
N TRP A 63 -4.19 -0.14 -5.82
CA TRP A 63 -4.78 -0.96 -4.78
C TRP A 63 -4.16 -2.35 -4.74
N TYR A 64 -4.15 -2.95 -3.56
CA TYR A 64 -3.42 -4.17 -3.26
C TYR A 64 -4.31 -5.16 -2.51
N GLU A 65 -3.98 -6.43 -2.62
CA GLU A 65 -4.69 -7.55 -1.98
C GLU A 65 -3.68 -8.42 -1.25
N HIS A 66 -3.99 -8.72 0.01
CA HIS A 66 -3.30 -9.72 0.81
C HIS A 66 -4.25 -10.88 1.06
N ASN A 67 -3.89 -12.08 0.60
CA ASN A 67 -4.63 -13.28 0.89
C ASN A 67 -4.05 -13.91 2.16
N SER A 68 -4.65 -13.61 3.31
CA SER A 68 -4.26 -14.27 4.55
C SER A 68 -4.76 -15.71 4.53
N GLN A 69 -3.80 -16.65 4.51
CA GLN A 69 -4.07 -18.02 4.88
C GLN A 69 -3.93 -18.10 6.40
N ASP A 70 -4.99 -17.75 7.11
CA ASP A 70 -5.07 -18.10 8.52
C ASP A 70 -5.13 -19.64 8.61
N ASN A 71 -4.02 -20.23 9.00
CA ASN A 71 -3.81 -21.67 9.10
C ASN A 71 -4.55 -22.29 10.29
N ASN A 72 -5.22 -21.48 11.12
CA ASN A 72 -5.95 -21.94 12.31
C ASN A 72 -7.47 -21.79 12.21
N ASN A 73 -8.02 -21.19 11.14
CA ASN A 73 -9.47 -21.13 10.95
C ASN A 73 -9.81 -21.10 9.46
N TYR A 74 -10.79 -21.92 9.07
CA TYR A 74 -11.14 -22.33 7.70
C TYR A 74 -11.70 -21.21 6.78
N ARG A 75 -11.31 -19.96 6.99
CA ARG A 75 -11.74 -18.79 6.21
C ARG A 75 -10.51 -18.03 5.74
N SER A 76 -10.10 -18.27 4.50
CA SER A 76 -9.26 -17.32 3.77
C SER A 76 -9.99 -15.98 3.75
N GLN A 77 -9.47 -15.00 4.48
CA GLN A 77 -9.96 -13.63 4.42
C GLN A 77 -8.92 -12.81 3.67
N SER A 78 -9.33 -12.27 2.53
CA SER A 78 -8.54 -11.30 1.80
C SER A 78 -8.64 -9.95 2.49
N THR A 79 -7.52 -9.30 2.72
CA THR A 79 -7.43 -7.91 3.18
C THR A 79 -7.00 -7.04 2.01
N TYR A 80 -7.60 -5.85 1.88
CA TYR A 80 -7.35 -4.96 0.77
C TYR A 80 -6.79 -3.63 1.25
N LEU A 81 -5.76 -3.13 0.57
CA LEU A 81 -5.18 -1.81 0.82
C LEU A 81 -5.52 -0.88 -0.35
N TYR A 82 -6.24 0.21 -0.09
CA TYR A 82 -6.64 1.17 -1.12
C TYR A 82 -6.85 2.59 -0.57
N TYR A 83 -6.78 3.56 -1.48
CA TYR A 83 -7.08 4.97 -1.20
C TYR A 83 -8.48 5.34 -1.67
N ASP A 84 -9.29 5.93 -0.79
CA ASP A 84 -10.58 6.54 -1.14
C ASP A 84 -10.52 8.06 -0.89
N PRO A 85 -10.71 8.90 -1.93
CA PRO A 85 -10.69 10.36 -1.77
C PRO A 85 -11.84 10.92 -0.93
N ASP A 86 -12.98 10.23 -0.89
CA ASP A 86 -14.13 10.64 -0.07
C ASP A 86 -15.00 9.42 0.24
N CYS A 87 -14.54 8.66 1.21
CA CYS A 87 -15.12 7.37 1.54
C CYS A 87 -16.59 7.47 1.95
N SER A 88 -16.93 8.49 2.75
CA SER A 88 -18.30 8.70 3.24
C SER A 88 -19.13 9.66 2.39
N ASN A 89 -18.61 10.16 1.26
CA ASN A 89 -19.26 11.21 0.45
C ASN A 89 -19.63 12.47 1.26
N HIS A 90 -18.91 12.72 2.35
CA HIS A 90 -19.15 13.84 3.27
C HIS A 90 -17.95 14.79 3.35
N GLY A 91 -16.93 14.61 2.51
CA GLY A 91 -15.83 15.57 2.34
C GLY A 91 -14.75 15.51 3.42
N PHE A 92 -14.58 14.37 4.12
CA PHE A 92 -13.62 14.24 5.23
C PHE A 92 -12.15 14.04 4.82
N GLY A 93 -11.82 14.32 3.55
CA GLY A 93 -10.49 14.17 2.98
C GLY A 93 -10.13 12.72 2.68
N GLY A 94 -9.28 12.52 1.68
CA GLY A 94 -8.91 11.18 1.23
C GLY A 94 -8.01 10.46 2.21
N ARG A 95 -8.21 9.14 2.31
CA ARG A 95 -7.54 8.27 3.28
C ARG A 95 -7.17 6.94 2.64
N TRP A 96 -6.18 6.29 3.23
CA TRP A 96 -5.87 4.90 2.95
C TRP A 96 -6.59 3.99 3.94
N PHE A 97 -7.04 2.83 3.46
CA PHE A 97 -7.85 1.89 4.21
C PHE A 97 -7.30 0.47 4.08
N PHE A 98 -7.32 -0.26 5.19
CA PHE A 98 -7.36 -1.72 5.19
C PHE A 98 -8.82 -2.17 5.24
N GLY A 99 -9.35 -2.62 4.10
CA GLY A 99 -10.73 -3.08 3.93
C GLY A 99 -10.85 -4.60 3.93
N ASP A 100 -12.05 -5.10 4.19
CA ASP A 100 -12.43 -6.51 4.11
C ASP A 100 -12.97 -6.92 2.73
N SER A 101 -13.13 -5.94 1.83
CA SER A 101 -13.70 -6.08 0.51
C SER A 101 -12.84 -5.32 -0.50
N ALA A 102 -12.75 -5.84 -1.72
CA ALA A 102 -12.05 -5.19 -2.80
C ALA A 102 -12.70 -3.82 -3.13
N PRO A 103 -11.91 -2.79 -3.44
CA PRO A 103 -12.46 -1.49 -3.80
C PRO A 103 -13.22 -1.58 -5.12
N ASP A 104 -14.33 -0.85 -5.21
CA ASP A 104 -15.06 -0.65 -6.45
C ASP A 104 -14.30 0.32 -7.36
N THR A 105 -13.48 -0.25 -8.24
CA THR A 105 -12.59 0.49 -9.13
C THR A 105 -13.32 1.35 -10.16
N SER A 106 -14.64 1.18 -10.34
CA SER A 106 -15.45 2.00 -11.25
C SER A 106 -15.81 3.38 -10.66
N ARG A 107 -15.70 3.55 -9.35
CA ARG A 107 -16.02 4.79 -8.64
C ARG A 107 -14.78 5.62 -8.34
N ARG A 108 -14.95 6.94 -8.38
CA ARG A 108 -13.90 7.91 -7.99
C ARG A 108 -13.86 8.16 -6.49
N ILE A 109 -14.97 7.94 -5.80
CA ILE A 109 -15.17 8.11 -4.36
C ILE A 109 -16.17 7.06 -3.85
N GLY A 110 -16.14 6.74 -2.56
CA GLY A 110 -16.99 5.71 -1.97
C GLY A 110 -16.71 4.32 -2.58
N LEU A 111 -15.42 3.99 -2.68
CA LEU A 111 -14.90 2.77 -3.25
C LEU A 111 -15.24 1.55 -2.40
N ASP A 112 -15.51 1.72 -1.10
CA ASP A 112 -15.99 0.62 -0.26
C ASP A 112 -17.35 0.10 -0.77
N PRO A 113 -17.43 -1.16 -1.25
CA PRO A 113 -18.68 -1.73 -1.75
C PRO A 113 -19.73 -1.91 -0.66
N GLN A 114 -19.35 -2.02 0.62
CA GLN A 114 -20.30 -2.15 1.74
C GLN A 114 -21.03 -0.84 2.00
N ASN A 115 -20.43 0.30 1.65
CA ASN A 115 -21.09 1.60 1.69
C ASN A 115 -22.22 1.74 0.64
N ARG A 116 -22.46 0.73 -0.21
CA ARG A 116 -23.61 0.71 -1.13
C ARG A 116 -24.92 0.26 -0.48
N MET A 117 -24.90 -0.30 0.73
CA MET A 117 -26.07 -0.95 1.33
C MET A 117 -27.08 -0.02 2.02
N GLY A 118 -27.00 1.31 1.85
CA GLY A 118 -28.03 2.21 2.39
C GLY A 118 -28.13 2.19 3.92
N ASN A 119 -27.04 1.81 4.60
CA ASN A 119 -26.83 2.16 5.99
C ASN A 119 -26.98 3.68 6.11
N SER A 120 -27.93 4.15 6.93
CA SER A 120 -28.27 5.56 7.14
C SER A 120 -27.08 6.44 7.55
N ASP A 121 -25.95 5.83 7.91
CA ASP A 121 -24.78 6.50 8.43
C ASP A 121 -23.66 6.67 7.39
N ASN A 122 -23.81 6.12 6.16
CA ASN A 122 -22.88 6.27 5.03
C ASN A 122 -21.40 6.03 5.41
N ARG A 123 -21.16 5.15 6.39
CA ARG A 123 -19.84 4.92 6.98
C ARG A 123 -19.08 3.88 6.16
N CYS A 124 -17.79 4.12 5.98
CA CYS A 124 -16.90 3.12 5.45
C CYS A 124 -16.62 2.05 6.48
N VAL A 125 -16.68 0.80 6.02
CA VAL A 125 -16.32 -0.38 6.78
C VAL A 125 -14.86 -0.65 6.50
N PHE A 126 -14.01 -0.33 7.47
CA PHE A 126 -12.58 -0.57 7.41
C PHE A 126 -12.10 -1.14 8.73
N ARG A 127 -10.98 -1.84 8.67
CA ARG A 127 -10.31 -2.41 9.84
C ARG A 127 -9.27 -1.46 10.40
N ALA A 128 -8.59 -0.75 9.51
CA ALA A 128 -7.68 0.32 9.85
C ALA A 128 -7.72 1.45 8.81
N GLU A 129 -7.50 2.68 9.23
CA GLU A 129 -7.38 3.82 8.33
C GLU A 129 -6.15 4.69 8.63
N LYS A 130 -5.56 5.25 7.58
CA LYS A 130 -4.54 6.28 7.70
C LYS A 130 -5.16 7.62 7.34
N MET A 131 -5.35 8.45 8.37
CA MET A 131 -5.73 9.85 8.17
C MET A 131 -4.60 10.62 7.51
N ALA A 132 -4.96 11.48 6.55
CA ALA A 132 -4.08 12.40 5.84
C ALA A 132 -2.91 11.75 5.06
N GLY A 133 -2.87 12.06 3.77
CA GLY A 133 -1.85 11.61 2.83
C GLY A 133 -2.35 11.79 1.40
N GLY A 134 -1.44 12.05 0.47
CA GLY A 134 -1.79 11.99 -0.95
C GLY A 134 -2.24 10.59 -1.37
N ASN A 135 -2.59 10.46 -2.64
CA ASN A 135 -2.95 9.17 -3.25
C ASN A 135 -1.74 8.27 -3.56
N SER A 136 -0.55 8.65 -3.11
CA SER A 136 0.65 7.80 -3.13
C SER A 136 0.63 6.82 -1.97
N VAL A 137 1.15 5.61 -2.20
CA VAL A 137 1.25 4.57 -1.18
C VAL A 137 2.04 5.11 0.02
N PRO A 138 1.53 4.95 1.25
CA PRO A 138 2.19 5.46 2.44
C PRO A 138 3.34 4.53 2.84
N MET A 139 4.55 4.84 2.35
CA MET A 139 5.76 4.07 2.65
C MET A 139 6.35 4.40 4.03
N GLY A 140 7.12 3.45 4.57
CA GLY A 140 7.79 3.56 5.85
C GLY A 140 6.85 3.40 7.04
N ARG A 141 7.34 3.75 8.24
CA ARG A 141 6.56 3.63 9.48
C ARG A 141 5.54 4.77 9.60
N GLN A 142 4.27 4.42 9.70
CA GLN A 142 3.12 5.32 9.74
C GLN A 142 2.18 4.94 10.90
N THR A 143 1.37 5.89 11.36
CA THR A 143 0.33 5.64 12.36
C THR A 143 -1.03 5.45 11.70
N TRP A 144 -1.72 4.37 12.07
CA TRP A 144 -3.03 3.99 11.55
C TRP A 144 -4.03 3.87 12.71
N ALA A 145 -5.28 4.27 12.48
CA ALA A 145 -6.36 4.13 13.45
C ALA A 145 -7.11 2.81 13.23
N THR A 146 -7.29 2.03 14.29
CA THR A 146 -8.01 0.74 14.35
C THR A 146 -9.17 0.86 15.35
N GLY A 147 -10.28 1.47 14.95
CA GLY A 147 -11.37 1.79 15.88
C GLY A 147 -10.94 2.79 16.95
N ASP A 148 -10.80 2.33 18.21
CA ASP A 148 -10.50 3.18 19.37
C ASP A 148 -8.99 3.31 19.67
N THR A 149 -8.13 2.64 18.91
CA THR A 149 -6.68 2.64 19.12
C THR A 149 -5.91 3.11 17.88
N ALA A 150 -4.64 3.45 18.08
CA ALA A 150 -3.71 3.76 17.01
C ALA A 150 -2.55 2.75 17.03
N VAL A 151 -2.21 2.21 15.87
CA VAL A 151 -1.14 1.22 15.69
C VAL A 151 -0.10 1.75 14.71
N ALA A 152 1.16 1.36 14.93
CA ALA A 152 2.22 1.65 13.98
C ALA A 152 2.24 0.56 12.89
N VAL A 153 2.31 1.00 11.64
CA VAL A 153 2.35 0.14 10.46
C VAL A 153 3.53 0.55 9.61
N SER A 154 4.36 -0.41 9.22
CA SER A 154 5.44 -0.20 8.25
C SER A 154 5.05 -0.85 6.93
N ILE A 155 5.26 -0.12 5.83
CA ILE A 155 5.03 -0.54 4.44
C ILE A 155 6.29 -0.29 3.62
#